data_AF-A0A9E4AQ87-F1
#
_entry.id   AF-A0A9E4AQ87-F1
#
_cell.length_a   1.000
_cell.length_b   1.000
_cell.length_c   1.000
_cell.angle_alpha   90.00
_cell.angle_beta   90.00
_cell.angle_gamma   90.00
#
_symmetry.space_group_name_H-M   'P 1'
#
loop_
_entity.id
_entity.type
_entity.pdbx_description
1 polymer ?
#
loop_
_entity_poly.entity_id
_entity_poly.type
_entity_poly.pdbx_seq_one_letter_code
_entity_poly.pdbx_strand_id
1 'polypeptide(L)'
;MPRVARTLIVGMVFSLSSTVGNETIEREVTLPERASQYRAQEMEEVIVEGERIDPAGMDFLEMERIYSQKASASRNFKIGKYEEAFPELLQLAKMGFKDAQARVGYIFMHGLGGQQKSNLKALGWLGVASQGRTRPQYRNIFNQMMTEVPAHQQSLVAFVVADYREKFDSDKLGIECWHSNVNHVRQFTCRYEDEMFKYYNHMSMTGTPFSGSGP
;
A
#
# COMPACT_ATOMS: atom_id res chain seq x y z
N MET A 1 -25.93 89.66 12.71
CA MET A 1 -25.93 89.11 14.09
C MET A 1 -25.77 87.59 14.01
N PRO A 2 -25.11 86.95 15.00
CA PRO A 2 -24.02 85.96 14.87
C PRO A 2 -24.53 84.49 14.80
N ARG A 3 -23.79 83.39 14.57
CA ARG A 3 -22.49 82.89 15.09
C ARG A 3 -21.94 81.70 14.26
N VAL A 4 -20.61 81.69 14.05
CA VAL A 4 -19.62 80.60 14.30
C VAL A 4 -19.87 79.22 13.64
N ALA A 5 -19.21 78.85 12.53
CA ALA A 5 -17.85 78.29 12.36
C ALA A 5 -17.61 76.85 12.90
N ARG A 6 -17.29 75.91 11.99
CA ARG A 6 -16.12 74.99 12.10
C ARG A 6 -15.93 74.09 10.85
N THR A 7 -14.70 74.16 10.37
CA THR A 7 -13.87 73.39 9.42
C THR A 7 -14.12 71.88 9.30
N LEU A 8 -14.02 71.31 8.07
CA LEU A 8 -13.06 70.23 7.69
C LEU A 8 -13.24 69.70 6.23
N ILE A 9 -12.34 70.18 5.36
CA ILE A 9 -11.51 69.51 4.34
C ILE A 9 -12.02 68.23 3.62
N VAL A 10 -12.23 68.44 2.30
CA VAL A 10 -11.77 67.71 1.09
C VAL A 10 -11.86 66.17 1.02
N GLY A 11 -12.55 65.71 -0.02
CA GLY A 11 -12.35 64.38 -0.62
C GLY A 11 -13.13 64.24 -1.92
N MET A 12 -12.45 64.40 -3.06
CA MET A 12 -12.99 64.22 -4.41
C MET A 12 -13.63 62.83 -4.58
N VAL A 13 -14.85 62.82 -5.10
CA VAL A 13 -15.50 61.61 -5.62
C VAL A 13 -15.32 61.64 -7.13
N PHE A 14 -14.50 60.74 -7.66
CA PHE A 14 -14.51 60.40 -9.08
C PHE A 14 -14.90 58.94 -9.22
N SER A 15 -15.99 58.73 -9.96
CA SER A 15 -16.46 57.42 -10.36
C SER A 15 -16.48 57.37 -11.89
N LEU A 16 -15.89 56.28 -12.41
CA LEU A 16 -16.29 55.46 -13.56
C LEU A 16 -15.27 55.29 -14.71
N SER A 17 -15.13 53.99 -15.02
CA SER A 17 -14.76 53.32 -16.28
C SER A 17 -13.38 53.56 -16.89
N SER A 18 -12.57 52.49 -16.99
CA SER A 18 -12.57 51.55 -18.14
C SER A 18 -11.31 50.69 -18.16
N THR A 19 -11.51 49.39 -18.41
CA THR A 19 -10.69 48.40 -19.14
C THR A 19 -9.15 48.45 -19.17
N VAL A 20 -8.60 47.22 -19.18
CA VAL A 20 -7.30 46.75 -19.70
C VAL A 20 -6.20 46.59 -18.64
N GLY A 21 -5.72 45.36 -18.50
CA GLY A 21 -4.54 45.05 -17.69
C GLY A 21 -4.48 43.57 -17.30
N ASN A 22 -4.10 42.75 -18.27
CA ASN A 22 -3.79 41.33 -18.09
C ASN A 22 -2.49 41.20 -17.29
N GLU A 23 -2.56 40.90 -15.98
CA GLU A 23 -1.39 40.50 -15.18
C GLU A 23 -1.80 39.38 -14.21
N THR A 24 -1.68 38.14 -14.67
CA THR A 24 -1.48 37.00 -13.78
C THR A 24 -0.09 37.13 -13.19
N ILE A 25 0.00 37.56 -11.93
CA ILE A 25 1.23 37.46 -11.15
C ILE A 25 1.45 35.98 -10.85
N GLU A 26 2.13 35.28 -11.76
CA GLU A 26 2.77 34.01 -11.47
C GLU A 26 3.94 34.29 -10.53
N ARG A 27 3.70 34.14 -9.22
CA ARG A 27 4.81 33.99 -8.28
C ARG A 27 5.41 32.61 -8.51
N GLU A 28 6.41 32.57 -9.38
CA GLU A 28 7.33 31.45 -9.50
C GLU A 28 8.08 31.32 -8.16
N VAL A 29 7.63 30.37 -7.33
CA VAL A 29 8.36 29.96 -6.13
C VAL A 29 9.57 29.17 -6.61
N THR A 30 10.66 29.87 -6.90
CA THR A 30 11.95 29.22 -7.16
C THR A 30 12.43 28.57 -5.86
N LEU A 31 12.19 27.27 -5.71
CA LEU A 31 12.81 26.49 -4.65
C LEU A 31 14.34 26.57 -4.84
N PRO A 32 15.12 26.82 -3.77
CA PRO A 32 16.57 26.92 -3.88
C PRO A 32 17.14 25.62 -4.47
N GLU A 33 18.07 25.76 -5.39
CA GLU A 33 18.72 24.69 -6.18
C GLU A 33 19.32 23.54 -5.34
N ARG A 34 19.56 23.81 -4.05
CA ARG A 34 20.00 22.82 -3.06
C ARG A 34 18.88 21.87 -2.61
N ALA A 35 17.61 22.29 -2.65
CA ALA A 35 16.45 21.45 -2.33
C ALA A 35 16.15 20.42 -3.43
N SER A 36 16.47 20.71 -4.69
CA SER A 36 16.40 19.74 -5.79
C SER A 36 17.44 18.62 -5.66
N GLN A 37 18.60 18.90 -5.07
CA GLN A 37 19.65 17.91 -4.88
C GLN A 37 19.27 16.84 -3.83
N TYR A 38 18.54 17.22 -2.78
CA TYR A 38 17.99 16.26 -1.80
C TYR A 38 16.81 15.45 -2.35
N ARG A 39 16.10 15.96 -3.37
CA ARG A 39 14.94 15.31 -3.98
C ARG A 39 15.31 14.13 -4.89
N ALA A 40 16.48 14.17 -5.52
CA ALA A 40 16.89 13.15 -6.49
C ALA A 40 17.64 11.96 -5.88
N GLN A 41 18.26 12.09 -4.71
CA GLN A 41 19.01 11.00 -4.07
C GLN A 41 18.16 10.09 -3.16
N GLU A 42 16.99 10.55 -2.71
CA GLU A 42 16.06 9.75 -1.89
C GLU A 42 14.95 9.09 -2.74
N MET A 43 14.82 9.50 -4.00
CA MET A 43 14.06 8.82 -5.03
C MET A 43 14.93 7.74 -5.69
N GLU A 44 15.47 6.81 -4.91
CA GLU A 44 15.72 5.49 -5.51
C GLU A 44 14.33 4.96 -5.87
N GLU A 45 14.03 4.94 -7.16
CA GLU A 45 12.82 4.39 -7.75
C GLU A 45 12.30 3.22 -6.91
N VAL A 46 11.23 3.44 -6.14
CA VAL A 46 10.50 2.34 -5.51
C VAL A 46 9.63 1.70 -6.59
N ILE A 47 10.26 1.32 -7.69
CA ILE A 47 9.63 0.48 -8.70
C ILE A 47 9.90 -0.93 -8.23
N VAL A 48 8.96 -1.45 -7.45
CA VAL A 48 8.83 -2.89 -7.30
C VAL A 48 8.33 -3.41 -8.66
N GLU A 49 9.24 -3.57 -9.61
CA GLU A 49 8.94 -4.27 -10.86
C GLU A 49 8.61 -5.71 -10.49
N GLY A 50 7.36 -6.09 -10.74
CA GLY A 50 6.86 -7.43 -10.53
C GLY A 50 5.93 -7.73 -11.68
N GLU A 51 6.29 -8.73 -12.46
CA GLU A 51 5.35 -9.33 -13.39
C GLU A 51 4.11 -9.77 -12.61
N ARG A 52 2.94 -9.34 -13.06
CA ARG A 52 1.66 -9.69 -12.43
C ARG A 52 1.45 -11.17 -12.69
N ILE A 53 1.60 -12.00 -11.65
CA ILE A 53 1.29 -13.42 -11.75
C ILE A 53 -0.22 -13.52 -11.86
N ASP A 54 -0.72 -13.85 -13.05
CA ASP A 54 -2.15 -14.05 -13.30
C ASP A 54 -2.60 -15.36 -12.64
N PRO A 55 -3.41 -15.30 -11.55
CA PRO A 55 -3.90 -16.49 -10.91
C PRO A 55 -4.78 -17.33 -11.82
N ALA A 56 -5.40 -16.76 -12.87
CA ALA A 56 -6.31 -17.47 -13.75
C ALA A 56 -5.59 -18.61 -14.51
N GLY A 57 -4.35 -18.39 -14.94
CA GLY A 57 -3.54 -19.37 -15.67
C GLY A 57 -2.91 -20.49 -14.81
N MET A 58 -3.07 -20.42 -13.48
CA MET A 58 -2.43 -21.34 -12.55
C MET A 58 -3.19 -22.66 -12.39
N ASP A 59 -2.52 -23.81 -12.50
CA ASP A 59 -3.16 -25.11 -12.20
C ASP A 59 -3.19 -25.40 -10.69
N PHE A 60 -3.89 -26.48 -10.30
CA PHE A 60 -4.01 -26.88 -8.90
C PHE A 60 -2.67 -27.23 -8.24
N LEU A 61 -1.75 -27.88 -8.96
CA LEU A 61 -0.45 -28.29 -8.41
C LEU A 61 0.46 -27.07 -8.17
N GLU A 62 0.36 -26.06 -9.04
CA GLU A 62 1.04 -24.78 -8.86
C GLU A 62 0.53 -24.05 -7.61
N MET A 63 -0.79 -24.03 -7.39
CA MET A 63 -1.37 -23.49 -6.15
C MET A 63 -0.85 -24.20 -4.91
N GLU A 64 -0.80 -25.54 -4.92
CA GLU A 64 -0.28 -26.33 -3.81
C GLU A 64 1.20 -26.01 -3.53
N ARG A 65 2.02 -25.86 -4.57
CA ARG A 65 3.41 -25.46 -4.44
C ARG A 65 3.53 -24.08 -3.78
N ILE A 66 2.69 -23.12 -4.17
CA ILE A 66 2.69 -21.78 -3.58
C ILE A 66 2.28 -21.81 -2.11
N TYR A 67 1.30 -22.64 -1.74
CA TYR A 67 0.93 -22.80 -0.33
C TYR A 67 2.03 -23.46 0.51
N SER A 68 2.76 -24.43 -0.07
CA SER A 68 3.95 -25.01 0.56
C SER A 68 5.04 -23.96 0.78
N GLN A 69 5.33 -23.15 -0.24
CA GLN A 69 6.26 -22.00 -0.14
C GLN A 69 5.81 -21.01 0.94
N LYS A 70 4.51 -20.65 0.96
CA LYS A 70 3.93 -19.77 1.99
C LYS A 70 4.14 -20.30 3.40
N ALA A 71 3.98 -21.61 3.62
CA ALA A 71 4.21 -22.23 4.90
C ALA A 71 5.71 -22.20 5.30
N SER A 72 6.60 -22.50 4.35
CA SER A 72 8.06 -22.44 4.52
C SER A 72 8.53 -21.02 4.85
N ALA A 73 8.22 -20.04 4.01
CA ALA A 73 8.55 -18.63 4.18
C ALA A 73 8.05 -18.09 5.54
N SER A 74 6.82 -18.42 5.91
CA SER A 74 6.24 -18.03 7.21
C SER A 74 7.01 -18.63 8.40
N ARG A 75 7.47 -19.89 8.26
CA ARG A 75 8.28 -20.57 9.28
C ARG A 75 9.64 -19.90 9.42
N ASN A 76 10.37 -19.70 8.31
CA ASN A 76 11.69 -19.06 8.30
C ASN A 76 11.64 -17.65 8.92
N PHE A 77 10.63 -16.86 8.55
CA PHE A 77 10.40 -15.57 9.18
C PHE A 77 10.18 -15.68 10.69
N LYS A 78 9.35 -16.64 11.14
CA LYS A 78 9.01 -16.80 12.56
C LYS A 78 10.24 -17.16 13.41
N ILE A 79 11.20 -17.89 12.85
CA ILE A 79 12.45 -18.26 13.54
C ILE A 79 13.57 -17.23 13.33
N GLY A 80 13.28 -16.07 12.75
CA GLY A 80 14.23 -14.96 12.59
C GLY A 80 15.17 -15.08 11.38
N LYS A 81 14.95 -16.07 10.50
CA LYS A 81 15.74 -16.26 9.28
C LYS A 81 15.21 -15.39 8.15
N TYR A 82 15.35 -14.08 8.32
CA TYR A 82 14.75 -13.09 7.42
C TYR A 82 15.36 -13.08 6.02
N GLU A 83 16.66 -13.34 5.90
CA GLU A 83 17.37 -13.34 4.61
C GLU A 83 16.86 -14.47 3.71
N GLU A 84 16.66 -15.65 4.30
CA GLU A 84 16.08 -16.81 3.61
C GLU A 84 14.59 -16.62 3.32
N ALA A 85 13.85 -15.98 4.24
CA ALA A 85 12.41 -15.78 4.09
C ALA A 85 12.05 -14.66 3.10
N PHE A 86 12.86 -13.61 3.01
CA PHE A 86 12.55 -12.40 2.25
C PHE A 86 12.20 -12.63 0.78
N PRO A 87 12.98 -13.36 -0.03
CA PRO A 87 12.66 -13.54 -1.46
C PRO A 87 11.31 -14.23 -1.68
N GLU A 88 11.03 -15.31 -0.93
CA GLU A 88 9.76 -16.02 -0.99
C GLU A 88 8.60 -15.13 -0.51
N LEU A 89 8.80 -14.42 0.60
CA LEU A 89 7.80 -13.48 1.12
C LEU A 89 7.50 -12.34 0.13
N LEU A 90 8.51 -11.83 -0.57
CA LEU A 90 8.34 -10.78 -1.56
C LEU A 90 7.53 -11.28 -2.76
N GLN A 91 7.82 -12.50 -3.23
CA GLN A 91 7.03 -13.14 -4.29
C GLN A 91 5.57 -13.33 -3.86
N LEU A 92 5.33 -13.86 -2.66
CA LEU A 92 3.98 -14.05 -2.12
C LEU A 92 3.26 -12.71 -1.87
N ALA A 93 3.98 -11.67 -1.47
CA ALA A 93 3.41 -10.34 -1.28
C ALA A 93 2.94 -9.73 -2.61
N LYS A 94 3.72 -9.93 -3.67
CA LYS A 94 3.36 -9.56 -5.06
C LYS A 94 2.16 -10.35 -5.58
N MET A 95 1.97 -11.59 -5.13
CA MET A 95 0.78 -12.41 -5.43
C MET A 95 -0.48 -11.98 -4.63
N GLY A 96 -0.39 -11.01 -3.72
CA GLY A 96 -1.55 -10.50 -2.98
C GLY A 96 -1.76 -11.11 -1.60
N PHE A 97 -0.88 -12.01 -1.12
CA PHE A 97 -1.04 -12.61 0.21
C PHE A 97 -0.77 -11.60 1.33
N LYS A 98 -1.82 -11.17 2.05
CA LYS A 98 -1.73 -10.15 3.10
C LYS A 98 -0.74 -10.47 4.23
N ASP A 99 -0.63 -11.75 4.62
CA ASP A 99 0.36 -12.18 5.62
C ASP A 99 1.80 -11.91 5.14
N ALA A 100 2.08 -12.11 3.85
CA ALA A 100 3.39 -11.89 3.26
C ALA A 100 3.67 -10.40 3.10
N GLN A 101 2.68 -9.63 2.61
CA GLN A 101 2.75 -8.16 2.52
C GLN A 101 3.12 -7.53 3.87
N ALA A 102 2.46 -7.94 4.96
CA ALA A 102 2.76 -7.45 6.29
C ALA A 102 4.18 -7.80 6.75
N ARG A 103 4.69 -9.00 6.43
CA ARG A 103 6.04 -9.46 6.80
C ARG A 103 7.12 -8.76 6.00
N VAL A 104 6.91 -8.53 4.71
CA VAL A 104 7.80 -7.71 3.87
C VAL A 104 7.84 -6.29 4.41
N GLY A 105 6.69 -5.71 4.78
CA GLY A 105 6.62 -4.42 5.44
C GLY A 105 7.43 -4.38 6.75
N TYR A 106 7.33 -5.41 7.58
CA TYR A 106 8.13 -5.57 8.80
C TYR A 106 9.64 -5.63 8.52
N ILE A 107 10.05 -6.39 7.49
CA ILE A 107 11.47 -6.50 7.10
C ILE A 107 12.04 -5.13 6.72
N PHE A 108 11.32 -4.34 5.90
CA PHE A 108 11.76 -2.99 5.55
C PHE A 108 11.69 -2.02 6.73
N MET A 109 10.71 -2.15 7.62
CA MET A 109 10.58 -1.30 8.81
C MET A 109 11.78 -1.43 9.74
N HIS A 110 12.40 -2.60 9.79
CA HIS A 110 13.53 -2.89 10.67
C HIS A 110 14.89 -3.02 9.97
N GLY A 111 14.93 -3.08 8.64
CA GLY A 111 16.16 -3.32 7.88
C GLY A 111 16.74 -4.71 8.12
N LEU A 112 15.91 -5.74 7.96
CA LEU A 112 16.26 -7.14 8.23
C LEU A 112 16.54 -7.92 6.94
N GLY A 113 17.12 -9.11 7.05
CA GLY A 113 17.24 -10.04 5.92
C GLY A 113 17.98 -9.48 4.70
N GLY A 114 19.06 -8.73 4.95
CA GLY A 114 19.85 -8.08 3.90
C GLY A 114 19.22 -6.83 3.30
N GLN A 115 18.04 -6.40 3.77
CA GLN A 115 17.38 -5.19 3.31
C GLN A 115 17.76 -3.98 4.15
N GLN A 116 17.88 -2.82 3.52
CA GLN A 116 18.02 -1.56 4.25
C GLN A 116 16.70 -1.14 4.88
N LYS A 117 16.78 -0.47 6.04
CA LYS A 117 15.61 0.09 6.69
C LYS A 117 14.98 1.17 5.81
N SER A 118 13.68 1.04 5.53
CA SER A 118 12.92 2.00 4.72
C SER A 118 11.48 2.08 5.21
N ASN A 119 11.14 3.20 5.87
CA ASN A 119 9.78 3.46 6.33
C ASN A 119 8.81 3.60 5.14
N LEU A 120 9.26 4.16 4.02
CA LEU A 120 8.42 4.35 2.83
C LEU A 120 8.03 3.02 2.18
N LYS A 121 9.00 2.09 1.98
CA LYS A 121 8.71 0.74 1.49
C LYS A 121 7.83 -0.04 2.47
N ALA A 122 8.09 0.10 3.77
CA ALA A 122 7.27 -0.53 4.81
C ALA A 122 5.82 -0.03 4.80
N LEU A 123 5.60 1.28 4.71
CA LEU A 123 4.28 1.90 4.59
C LEU A 123 3.55 1.47 3.33
N GLY A 124 4.25 1.34 2.19
CA GLY A 124 3.69 0.79 0.96
C GLY A 124 3.10 -0.61 1.19
N TRP A 125 3.92 -1.56 1.65
CA TRP A 125 3.49 -2.95 1.86
C TRP A 125 2.42 -3.10 2.96
N LEU A 126 2.57 -2.42 4.09
CA LEU A 126 1.58 -2.44 5.18
C LEU A 126 0.28 -1.72 4.76
N GLY A 127 0.39 -0.74 3.88
CA GLY A 127 -0.73 -0.02 3.28
C GLY A 127 -1.63 -0.93 2.46
N VAL A 128 -1.06 -1.92 1.77
CA VAL A 128 -1.82 -2.97 1.06
C VAL A 128 -2.37 -4.01 2.04
N ALA A 129 -1.53 -4.49 2.96
CA ALA A 129 -1.93 -5.52 3.93
C ALA A 129 -3.10 -5.07 4.81
N SER A 130 -3.22 -3.76 5.09
CA SER A 130 -4.27 -3.17 5.94
C SER A 130 -5.62 -2.95 5.25
N GLN A 131 -5.70 -3.13 3.93
CA GLN A 131 -6.94 -2.95 3.15
C GLN A 131 -7.93 -4.11 3.32
N GLY A 132 -9.22 -3.78 3.18
CA GLY A 132 -10.32 -4.74 3.14
C GLY A 132 -10.42 -5.64 4.38
N ARG A 133 -10.73 -6.92 4.13
CA ARG A 133 -10.74 -7.98 5.15
C ARG A 133 -9.30 -8.32 5.53
N THR A 134 -8.84 -7.76 6.65
CA THR A 134 -7.47 -7.92 7.14
C THR A 134 -7.44 -8.31 8.61
N ARG A 135 -6.24 -8.62 9.13
CA ARG A 135 -6.01 -8.77 10.56
C ARG A 135 -5.88 -7.40 11.23
N PRO A 136 -6.51 -7.18 12.41
CA PRO A 136 -6.43 -5.89 13.11
C PRO A 136 -4.99 -5.39 13.32
N GLN A 137 -4.05 -6.29 13.61
CA GLN A 137 -2.63 -5.92 13.80
C GLN A 137 -2.00 -5.25 12.57
N TYR A 138 -2.37 -5.64 11.34
CA TYR A 138 -1.79 -5.05 10.12
C TYR A 138 -2.25 -3.61 9.95
N ARG A 139 -3.54 -3.37 10.23
CA ARG A 139 -4.11 -2.03 10.26
C ARG A 139 -3.51 -1.17 11.37
N ASN A 140 -3.34 -1.74 12.57
CA ASN A 140 -2.78 -1.02 13.70
C ASN A 140 -1.34 -0.57 13.45
N ILE A 141 -0.48 -1.47 12.93
CA ILE A 141 0.91 -1.13 12.60
C ILE A 141 0.96 -0.06 11.50
N PHE A 142 0.17 -0.22 10.43
CA PHE A 142 0.09 0.80 9.37
C PHE A 142 -0.32 2.17 9.92
N ASN A 143 -1.40 2.21 10.71
CA ASN A 143 -1.90 3.45 11.30
C ASN A 143 -0.87 4.09 12.23
N GLN A 144 -0.20 3.29 13.07
CA GLN A 144 0.86 3.78 13.95
C GLN A 144 1.98 4.44 13.13
N MET A 145 2.48 3.78 12.09
CA MET A 145 3.51 4.36 11.23
C MET A 145 3.01 5.66 10.57
N MET A 146 1.75 5.71 10.12
CA MET A 146 1.17 6.92 9.55
C MET A 146 1.11 8.09 10.54
N THR A 147 0.98 7.84 11.85
CA THR A 147 1.05 8.92 12.86
C THR A 147 2.44 9.52 13.02
N GLU A 148 3.48 8.75 12.69
CA GLU A 148 4.88 9.16 12.76
C GLU A 148 5.32 9.92 11.49
N VAL A 149 4.50 9.92 10.42
CA VAL A 149 4.83 10.58 9.14
C VAL A 149 4.72 12.11 9.28
N PRO A 150 5.82 12.87 9.02
CA PRO A 150 5.79 14.33 9.01
C PRO A 150 4.81 14.88 7.97
N ALA A 151 4.14 16.00 8.29
CA ALA A 151 3.12 16.61 7.42
C ALA A 151 3.60 16.85 5.97
N HIS A 152 4.86 17.27 5.80
CA HIS A 152 5.44 17.52 4.47
C HIS A 152 5.65 16.25 3.63
N GLN A 153 5.67 15.06 4.26
CA GLN A 153 5.84 13.77 3.59
C GLN A 153 4.51 13.03 3.36
N GLN A 154 3.40 13.48 3.96
CA GLN A 154 2.12 12.78 3.89
C GLN A 154 1.64 12.56 2.45
N SER A 155 1.77 13.57 1.58
CA SER A 155 1.39 13.46 0.16
C SER A 155 2.22 12.42 -0.59
N LEU A 156 3.53 12.34 -0.31
CA LEU A 156 4.42 11.34 -0.90
C LEU A 156 4.04 9.94 -0.44
N VAL A 157 3.84 9.76 0.86
CA VAL A 157 3.43 8.46 1.43
C VAL A 157 2.07 8.03 0.89
N ALA A 158 1.11 8.94 0.79
CA ALA A 158 -0.20 8.65 0.23
C ALA A 158 -0.11 8.19 -1.23
N PHE A 159 0.72 8.84 -2.04
CA PHE A 159 0.99 8.44 -3.42
C PHE A 159 1.59 7.03 -3.50
N VAL A 160 2.63 6.73 -2.71
CA VAL A 160 3.27 5.40 -2.69
C VAL A 160 2.30 4.31 -2.23
N VAL A 161 1.53 4.56 -1.17
CA VAL A 161 0.53 3.60 -0.69
C VAL A 161 -0.56 3.36 -1.73
N ALA A 162 -0.99 4.39 -2.45
CA ALA A 162 -1.96 4.25 -3.54
C ALA A 162 -1.40 3.40 -4.69
N ASP A 163 -0.16 3.65 -5.11
CA ASP A 163 0.52 2.87 -6.17
C ASP A 163 0.65 1.39 -5.77
N TYR A 164 1.06 1.11 -4.53
CA TYR A 164 1.16 -0.25 -4.02
C TYR A 164 -0.18 -0.96 -3.96
N ARG A 165 -1.25 -0.26 -3.55
CA ARG A 165 -2.61 -0.82 -3.56
C ARG A 165 -3.09 -1.09 -4.97
N GLU A 166 -2.77 -0.23 -5.93
CA GLU A 166 -3.14 -0.46 -7.33
C GLU A 166 -2.53 -1.75 -7.87
N LYS A 167 -1.24 -1.97 -7.57
CA LYS A 167 -0.46 -3.10 -8.07
C LYS A 167 -0.74 -4.41 -7.31
N PHE A 168 -0.82 -4.35 -5.99
CA PHE A 168 -0.70 -5.51 -5.12
C PHE A 168 -1.93 -5.78 -4.24
N ASP A 169 -3.04 -5.07 -4.43
CA ASP A 169 -4.27 -5.36 -3.69
C ASP A 169 -4.72 -6.81 -3.89
N SER A 170 -5.04 -7.46 -2.78
CA SER A 170 -5.37 -8.89 -2.73
C SER A 170 -6.59 -9.23 -3.58
N ASP A 171 -7.63 -8.39 -3.52
CA ASP A 171 -8.90 -8.66 -4.20
C ASP A 171 -8.70 -8.51 -5.72
N LYS A 172 -7.92 -7.49 -6.15
CA LYS A 172 -7.51 -7.32 -7.56
C LYS A 172 -6.64 -8.46 -8.09
N LEU A 173 -5.96 -9.19 -7.20
CA LEU A 173 -5.10 -10.32 -7.52
C LEU A 173 -5.78 -11.67 -7.28
N GLY A 174 -7.11 -11.71 -7.15
CA GLY A 174 -7.87 -12.95 -6.99
C GLY A 174 -7.55 -13.71 -5.70
N ILE A 175 -7.11 -13.00 -4.66
CA ILE A 175 -6.86 -13.55 -3.32
C ILE A 175 -7.99 -13.10 -2.39
N GLU A 176 -8.86 -14.04 -2.02
CA GLU A 176 -9.88 -13.81 -1.01
C GLU A 176 -9.30 -14.06 0.40
N CYS A 177 -9.54 -13.12 1.31
CA CYS A 177 -9.21 -13.27 2.72
C CYS A 177 -10.46 -13.26 3.62
N TRP A 178 -10.52 -14.16 4.60
CA TRP A 178 -11.61 -14.23 5.57
C TRP A 178 -11.13 -14.62 6.97
N HIS A 179 -12.00 -14.37 7.94
CA HIS A 179 -11.86 -14.86 9.30
C HIS A 179 -12.78 -16.08 9.47
N SER A 180 -12.27 -17.14 10.07
CA SER A 180 -13.05 -18.32 10.47
C SER A 180 -12.77 -18.67 11.92
N ASN A 181 -13.66 -19.44 12.54
CA ASN A 181 -13.44 -20.00 13.87
C ASN A 181 -13.20 -21.51 13.71
N VAL A 182 -12.01 -21.97 14.07
CA VAL A 182 -11.64 -23.39 14.05
C VAL A 182 -11.22 -23.76 15.46
N ASN A 183 -11.92 -24.69 16.11
CA ASN A 183 -11.64 -25.11 17.49
C ASN A 183 -11.53 -23.94 18.49
N HIS A 184 -12.46 -22.97 18.42
CA HIS A 184 -12.45 -21.73 19.20
C HIS A 184 -11.26 -20.78 18.95
N VAL A 185 -10.41 -21.08 17.97
CA VAL A 185 -9.33 -20.20 17.53
C VAL A 185 -9.80 -19.43 16.31
N ARG A 186 -9.75 -18.09 16.41
CA ARG A 186 -10.00 -17.22 15.27
C ARG A 186 -8.82 -17.33 14.30
N GLN A 187 -9.08 -17.91 13.14
CA GLN A 187 -8.11 -18.05 12.06
C GLN A 187 -8.37 -16.97 11.01
N PHE A 188 -7.28 -16.42 10.48
CA PHE A 188 -7.32 -15.54 9.31
C PHE A 188 -6.61 -16.24 8.17
N THR A 189 -7.35 -16.48 7.09
CA THR A 189 -6.93 -17.26 5.93
C THR A 189 -7.06 -16.40 4.69
N CYS A 190 -6.08 -16.48 3.79
CA CYS A 190 -6.12 -15.91 2.45
C CYS A 190 -5.80 -17.01 1.45
N ARG A 191 -6.63 -17.17 0.42
CA ARG A 191 -6.54 -18.20 -0.61
C ARG A 191 -6.94 -17.63 -1.97
N TYR A 192 -6.61 -18.33 -3.04
CA TYR A 192 -7.11 -18.01 -4.37
C TYR A 192 -8.63 -18.18 -4.44
N GLU A 193 -9.33 -17.23 -5.06
CA GLU A 193 -10.79 -17.21 -5.19
C GLU A 193 -11.31 -18.45 -5.94
N ASP A 194 -10.65 -18.82 -7.06
CA ASP A 194 -11.03 -19.96 -7.91
C ASP A 194 -10.47 -21.32 -7.45
N GLU A 195 -9.91 -21.41 -6.24
CA GLU A 195 -9.20 -22.61 -5.81
C GLU A 195 -10.07 -23.87 -5.86
N MET A 196 -11.33 -23.78 -5.40
CA MET A 196 -12.25 -24.92 -5.39
C MET A 196 -12.57 -25.39 -6.80
N PHE A 197 -12.83 -24.47 -7.73
CA PHE A 197 -13.10 -24.80 -9.12
C PHE A 197 -11.91 -25.53 -9.77
N LYS A 198 -10.69 -25.06 -9.51
CA LYS A 198 -9.45 -25.67 -10.03
C LYS A 198 -9.18 -27.05 -9.44
N TYR A 199 -9.45 -27.24 -8.16
CA TYR A 199 -9.39 -28.54 -7.51
C TYR A 199 -10.36 -29.56 -8.14
N TYR A 200 -11.63 -29.19 -8.31
CA TYR A 200 -12.63 -30.08 -8.92
C TYR A 200 -12.27 -30.47 -10.36
N ASN A 201 -11.82 -29.51 -11.17
CA ASN A 201 -11.36 -29.80 -12.52
C ASN A 201 -10.17 -30.78 -12.51
N HIS A 202 -9.17 -30.57 -11.65
CA HIS A 202 -8.03 -31.48 -11.53
C HIS A 202 -8.44 -32.90 -11.10
N MET A 203 -9.33 -33.05 -10.12
CA MET A 203 -9.84 -34.37 -9.70
C MET A 203 -10.60 -35.09 -10.82
N SER A 204 -11.43 -34.35 -11.57
CA SER A 204 -12.20 -34.92 -12.68
C SER A 204 -11.30 -35.44 -13.82
N MET A 205 -10.18 -34.77 -14.08
CA MET A 205 -9.20 -35.18 -15.09
C MET A 205 -8.35 -36.38 -14.64
N THR A 206 -8.06 -36.49 -13.33
CA THR A 206 -7.19 -37.54 -12.78
C THR A 206 -7.94 -38.82 -12.41
N GLY A 207 -9.28 -38.82 -12.47
CA GLY A 207 -10.10 -39.99 -12.14
C GLY A 207 -10.04 -40.39 -10.66
N THR A 208 -9.60 -39.48 -9.78
CA THR A 208 -9.53 -39.72 -8.34
C THR A 208 -10.93 -39.64 -7.73
N PRO A 209 -11.40 -40.64 -6.95
CA PRO A 209 -12.76 -40.62 -6.43
C PRO A 209 -12.96 -39.48 -5.43
N PHE A 210 -14.05 -38.74 -5.57
CA PHE A 210 -14.49 -37.74 -4.62
C PHE A 210 -14.92 -38.41 -3.30
N SER A 211 -14.03 -38.50 -2.31
CA SER A 211 -14.42 -38.86 -0.94
C SER A 211 -15.01 -37.63 -0.25
N GLY A 212 -16.27 -37.35 -0.58
CA GLY A 212 -17.03 -36.29 0.06
C GLY A 212 -17.25 -36.57 1.55
N SER A 213 -16.41 -35.96 2.38
CA SER A 213 -16.70 -35.71 3.79
C SER A 213 -16.47 -34.22 4.04
N GLY A 214 -17.43 -33.40 3.59
CA GLY A 214 -17.51 -32.00 4.02
C GLY A 214 -17.99 -31.92 5.48
N PRO A 215 -17.55 -30.92 6.24
CA PRO A 215 -18.13 -30.56 7.53
C PRO A 215 -19.55 -29.97 7.40
#